data_AF-A0A6M1YP26-F1
#
_entry.id   AF-A0A6M1YP26-F1
#
_cell.length_a   1.000
_cell.length_b   1.000
_cell.length_c   1.000
_cell.angle_alpha   90.00
_cell.angle_beta   90.00
_cell.angle_gamma   90.00
#
_symmetry.space_group_name_H-M   'P 1'
#
loop_
_entity.id
_entity.type
_entity.pdbx_description
1 polymer ?
#
loop_
_entity_poly.entity_id
_entity_poly.type
_entity_poly.pdbx_seq_one_letter_code
_entity_poly.pdbx_strand_id
1 'polypeptide(L)'
;FLYVTMRLNIFWGIINLVPIYPLDGGKLLAYILETSFGQKGLKTSLFIGNISAILACIYGFSNNYYIIGYLSLIYGFQNLQKYYQVSFGSRKKNNSTLYNDSLKAIENNQNKKAKIILRKLLKAKDNNIKISAIETLANVLYKENENKKAYDLLLKSDHKLLKTGKCLLCKLAFAEKNYILIEKYSQEIYQIDPSYEIALLNSKSFALLNNPKYSAGWLKTASLFENVKKKTLKDILQDKMFDKVRNDKTFKQQTKIIFK
;
A
#
# COMPACT_ATOMS: atom_id res chain seq x y z
N PHE A 1 -10.56 -56.77 -17.80
CA PHE A 1 -10.42 -55.56 -16.96
C PHE A 1 -9.18 -54.74 -17.34
N LEU A 2 -7.97 -55.29 -17.22
CA LEU A 2 -6.70 -54.56 -17.44
C LEU A 2 -6.53 -53.99 -18.88
N TYR A 3 -6.98 -54.73 -19.90
CA TYR A 3 -6.98 -54.25 -21.29
C TYR A 3 -7.89 -53.03 -21.52
N VAL A 4 -9.06 -53.02 -20.86
CA VAL A 4 -10.04 -51.92 -20.99
C VAL A 4 -9.52 -50.67 -20.29
N THR A 5 -8.97 -50.81 -19.08
CA THR A 5 -8.39 -49.68 -18.33
C THR A 5 -7.15 -49.11 -19.03
N MET A 6 -6.33 -49.96 -19.65
CA MET A 6 -5.17 -49.52 -20.44
C MET A 6 -5.60 -48.64 -21.64
N ARG A 7 -6.59 -49.09 -22.43
CA ARG A 7 -7.08 -48.30 -23.57
C ARG A 7 -7.68 -46.96 -23.14
N LEU A 8 -8.43 -46.94 -22.05
CA LEU A 8 -8.99 -45.71 -21.49
C LEU A 8 -7.90 -44.73 -21.02
N ASN A 9 -6.87 -45.21 -20.33
CA ASN A 9 -5.76 -44.36 -19.87
C ASN A 9 -4.95 -43.79 -21.03
N ILE A 10 -4.66 -44.59 -22.06
CA ILE A 10 -3.96 -44.10 -23.25
C ILE A 10 -4.79 -43.05 -23.96
N PHE A 11 -6.10 -43.28 -24.11
CA PHE A 11 -7.01 -42.33 -24.72
C PHE A 11 -7.04 -40.98 -23.98
N TRP A 12 -7.19 -41.01 -22.65
CA TRP A 12 -7.15 -39.79 -21.83
C TRP A 12 -5.78 -39.11 -21.85
N GLY A 13 -4.69 -39.89 -21.92
CA GLY A 13 -3.33 -39.36 -22.07
C GLY A 13 -3.16 -38.56 -23.37
N ILE A 14 -3.70 -39.08 -24.49
CA ILE A 14 -3.67 -38.38 -25.78
C ILE A 14 -4.47 -37.08 -25.70
N ILE A 15 -5.67 -37.12 -25.10
CA ILE A 15 -6.49 -35.92 -24.91
C ILE A 15 -5.74 -34.87 -24.06
N ASN A 16 -5.05 -35.28 -23.01
CA ASN A 16 -4.29 -34.36 -22.15
C ASN A 16 -3.08 -33.72 -22.85
N LEU A 17 -2.58 -34.31 -23.94
CA LEU A 17 -1.50 -33.75 -24.75
C LEU A 17 -2.00 -32.76 -25.81
N VAL A 18 -3.32 -32.61 -25.99
CA VAL A 18 -3.88 -31.60 -26.89
C VAL A 18 -3.48 -30.21 -26.37
N PRO A 19 -3.03 -29.28 -27.23
CA PRO A 19 -2.43 -28.02 -26.79
C PRO A 19 -3.48 -26.97 -26.35
N ILE A 20 -4.45 -27.35 -25.52
CA ILE A 20 -5.49 -26.48 -24.96
C ILE A 20 -5.18 -26.22 -23.48
N TYR A 21 -5.13 -24.98 -23.04
CA TYR A 21 -5.03 -24.68 -21.60
C TYR A 21 -6.41 -24.92 -20.95
N PRO A 22 -6.55 -25.68 -19.84
CA PRO A 22 -5.54 -26.06 -18.86
C PRO A 22 -4.98 -27.50 -18.98
N LEU A 23 -5.15 -28.19 -20.12
CA LEU A 23 -4.55 -29.51 -20.35
C LEU A 23 -3.01 -29.43 -20.34
N ASP A 24 -2.36 -30.56 -20.08
CA ASP A 24 -0.91 -30.60 -19.87
C ASP A 24 -0.14 -30.26 -21.15
N GLY A 25 -0.63 -30.65 -22.33
CA GLY A 25 -0.09 -30.21 -23.61
C GLY A 25 -0.14 -28.71 -23.80
N GLY A 26 -1.23 -28.06 -23.38
CA GLY A 26 -1.37 -26.60 -23.41
C GLY A 26 -0.42 -25.89 -22.43
N LYS A 27 -0.23 -26.43 -21.22
CA LYS A 27 0.74 -25.91 -20.24
C LYS A 27 2.18 -26.06 -20.72
N LEU A 28 2.52 -27.21 -21.30
CA LEU A 28 3.86 -27.48 -21.82
C LEU A 28 4.18 -26.55 -22.99
N LEU A 29 3.24 -26.39 -23.93
CA LEU A 29 3.40 -25.44 -25.03
C LEU A 29 3.56 -24.00 -24.53
N ALA A 30 2.77 -23.61 -23.53
CA ALA A 30 2.89 -22.29 -22.90
C ALA A 30 4.26 -22.09 -22.27
N TYR A 31 4.76 -23.06 -21.52
CA TYR A 31 6.07 -22.99 -20.87
C TYR A 31 7.22 -22.89 -21.88
N ILE A 32 7.21 -23.70 -22.95
CA ILE A 32 8.24 -23.69 -23.98
C ILE A 32 8.27 -22.33 -24.72
N LEU A 33 7.09 -21.86 -25.14
CA LEU A 33 6.98 -20.60 -25.86
C LEU A 33 7.27 -19.41 -24.96
N GLU A 34 6.82 -19.41 -23.71
CA GLU A 34 7.11 -18.36 -22.74
C GLU A 34 8.60 -18.30 -22.41
N THR A 35 9.28 -19.43 -22.28
CA THR A 35 10.73 -19.47 -22.07
C THR A 35 11.50 -18.89 -23.27
N SER A 36 11.04 -19.16 -24.49
CA SER A 36 11.72 -18.73 -25.71
C SER A 36 11.41 -17.28 -26.12
N PHE A 37 10.18 -16.81 -25.91
CA PHE A 37 9.67 -15.53 -26.42
C PHE A 37 9.04 -14.62 -25.34
N GLY A 38 9.18 -14.98 -24.06
CA GLY A 38 8.60 -14.25 -22.94
C GLY A 38 7.07 -14.16 -23.01
N GLN A 39 6.52 -13.01 -22.62
CA GLN A 39 5.07 -12.78 -22.58
C GLN A 39 4.40 -12.91 -23.97
N LYS A 40 5.14 -12.66 -25.07
CA LYS A 40 4.63 -12.88 -26.43
C LYS A 40 4.44 -14.38 -26.69
N GLY A 41 5.34 -15.22 -26.20
CA GLY A 41 5.26 -16.67 -26.32
C GLY A 41 4.05 -17.25 -25.60
N LEU A 42 3.76 -16.77 -24.38
CA LEU A 42 2.54 -17.14 -23.67
C LEU A 42 1.28 -16.76 -24.48
N LYS A 43 1.24 -15.55 -25.06
CA LYS A 43 0.11 -15.12 -25.89
C LYS A 43 -0.07 -16.00 -27.13
N THR A 44 1.02 -16.37 -27.79
CA THR A 44 1.01 -17.28 -28.95
C THR A 44 0.53 -18.68 -28.57
N SER A 45 0.98 -19.22 -27.44
CA SER A 45 0.50 -20.52 -26.93
C SER A 45 -1.02 -20.54 -26.71
N LEU A 46 -1.56 -19.51 -26.06
CA LEU A 46 -3.00 -19.40 -25.81
C LEU A 46 -3.79 -19.28 -27.11
N PHE A 47 -3.25 -18.57 -28.12
CA PHE A 47 -3.86 -18.48 -29.45
C PHE A 47 -3.90 -19.84 -30.16
N ILE A 48 -2.79 -20.57 -30.17
CA ILE A 48 -2.73 -21.93 -30.72
C ILE A 48 -3.76 -22.82 -30.02
N GLY A 49 -3.84 -22.75 -28.69
CA GLY A 49 -4.80 -23.57 -27.95
C GLY A 49 -6.26 -23.20 -28.18
N ASN A 50 -6.59 -21.95 -28.51
CA ASN A 50 -7.95 -21.58 -28.93
C ASN A 50 -8.30 -22.24 -30.28
N ILE A 51 -7.36 -22.23 -31.23
CA ILE A 51 -7.55 -22.94 -32.52
C ILE A 51 -7.73 -24.44 -32.27
N SER A 52 -6.88 -25.04 -31.45
CA SER A 52 -6.97 -26.47 -31.12
C SER A 52 -8.26 -26.84 -30.41
N ALA A 53 -8.79 -25.98 -29.54
CA ALA A 53 -10.08 -26.18 -28.90
C ALA A 53 -11.25 -26.16 -29.90
N ILE A 54 -11.22 -25.25 -30.88
CA ILE A 54 -12.22 -25.19 -31.95
C ILE A 54 -12.18 -26.47 -32.79
N LEU A 55 -10.99 -26.91 -33.21
CA LEU A 55 -10.82 -28.13 -33.99
C LEU A 55 -11.27 -29.38 -33.22
N ALA A 56 -10.88 -29.50 -31.94
CA ALA A 56 -11.30 -30.61 -31.08
C ALA A 56 -12.81 -30.62 -30.81
N CYS A 57 -13.42 -29.45 -30.68
CA CYS A 57 -14.87 -29.29 -30.55
C CYS A 57 -15.61 -29.78 -31.80
N ILE A 58 -15.21 -29.32 -32.99
CA ILE A 58 -15.79 -29.75 -34.27
C ILE A 58 -15.64 -31.26 -34.45
N TYR A 59 -14.44 -31.78 -34.20
CA TYR A 59 -14.16 -33.21 -34.29
C TYR A 59 -15.01 -34.04 -33.32
N GLY A 60 -15.13 -33.58 -32.07
CA GLY A 60 -15.90 -34.25 -31.03
C GLY A 60 -17.38 -34.39 -31.39
N PHE A 61 -18.01 -33.30 -31.83
CA PHE A 61 -19.41 -33.32 -32.23
C PHE A 61 -19.66 -34.11 -33.53
N SER A 62 -18.76 -34.01 -34.52
CA SER A 62 -18.92 -34.72 -35.80
C SER A 62 -18.86 -36.25 -35.67
N ASN A 63 -18.17 -36.76 -34.65
CA ASN A 63 -18.00 -38.20 -34.42
C ASN A 63 -18.85 -38.75 -33.26
N ASN A 64 -19.86 -38.00 -32.78
CA ASN A 64 -20.68 -38.34 -31.61
C ASN A 64 -19.90 -38.48 -30.28
N TYR A 65 -18.67 -37.94 -30.19
CA TYR A 65 -17.90 -37.86 -28.95
C TYR A 65 -18.28 -36.60 -28.15
N TYR A 66 -19.53 -36.56 -27.68
CA TYR A 66 -20.12 -35.39 -27.01
C TYR A 66 -19.32 -34.90 -25.80
N ILE A 67 -18.75 -35.83 -25.02
CA ILE A 67 -17.91 -35.49 -23.85
C ILE A 67 -16.68 -34.68 -24.27
N ILE A 68 -16.01 -35.08 -25.36
CA ILE A 68 -14.83 -34.38 -25.89
C ILE A 68 -15.22 -33.02 -26.45
N GLY A 69 -16.34 -32.96 -27.19
CA GLY A 69 -16.88 -31.70 -27.72
C GLY A 69 -17.16 -30.69 -26.62
N TYR A 70 -17.86 -31.12 -25.56
CA TYR A 70 -18.21 -30.27 -24.42
C TYR A 70 -16.98 -29.84 -23.61
N LEU A 71 -16.04 -30.76 -23.32
CA LEU A 71 -14.78 -30.44 -22.64
C LEU A 71 -13.95 -29.44 -23.44
N SER A 72 -13.86 -29.61 -24.76
CA SER A 72 -13.12 -28.71 -25.65
C SER A 72 -13.73 -27.32 -25.67
N LEU A 73 -15.06 -27.21 -25.61
CA LEU A 73 -15.77 -25.94 -25.52
C LEU A 73 -15.47 -25.23 -24.20
N ILE A 74 -15.59 -25.91 -23.06
CA ILE A 74 -15.29 -25.35 -21.73
C ILE A 74 -13.84 -24.89 -21.65
N TYR A 75 -12.89 -25.76 -22.00
CA TYR A 75 -11.47 -25.42 -21.92
C TYR A 75 -11.08 -24.37 -22.96
N GLY A 76 -11.67 -24.39 -24.15
CA GLY A 76 -11.53 -23.32 -25.14
C GLY A 76 -11.98 -21.97 -24.62
N PHE A 77 -13.11 -21.90 -23.92
CA PHE A 77 -13.59 -20.67 -23.30
C PHE A 77 -12.64 -20.16 -22.20
N GLN A 78 -12.15 -21.05 -21.33
CA GLN A 78 -11.15 -20.69 -20.31
C GLN A 78 -9.85 -20.18 -20.93
N ASN A 79 -9.39 -20.82 -22.00
CA ASN A 79 -8.19 -20.44 -22.73
C ASN A 79 -8.35 -19.06 -23.38
N LEU A 80 -9.52 -18.79 -23.96
CA LEU A 80 -9.87 -17.48 -24.53
C LEU A 80 -9.91 -16.37 -23.48
N GLN A 81 -10.52 -16.63 -22.31
CA GLN A 81 -10.48 -15.69 -21.19
C GLN A 81 -9.05 -15.37 -20.78
N LYS A 82 -8.19 -16.38 -20.65
CA LYS A 82 -6.78 -16.20 -20.30
C LYS A 82 -6.02 -15.43 -21.38
N TYR A 83 -6.30 -15.69 -22.67
CA TYR A 83 -5.73 -14.92 -23.79
C TYR A 83 -6.06 -13.43 -23.66
N TYR A 84 -7.31 -13.09 -23.37
CA TYR A 84 -7.72 -11.71 -23.13
C TYR A 84 -7.05 -11.11 -21.90
N GLN A 85 -6.91 -11.85 -20.80
CA GLN A 85 -6.19 -11.37 -19.62
C GLN A 85 -4.72 -11.05 -19.91
N VAL A 86 -4.03 -11.90 -20.69
CA VAL A 86 -2.63 -11.65 -21.08
C VAL A 86 -2.54 -10.49 -22.08
N SER A 87 -3.45 -10.44 -23.06
CA SER A 87 -3.45 -9.40 -24.09
C SER A 87 -3.81 -8.03 -23.52
N PHE A 88 -4.84 -7.92 -22.69
CA PHE A 88 -5.29 -6.66 -22.08
C PHE A 88 -4.55 -6.32 -20.78
N GLY A 89 -4.03 -7.31 -20.05
CA GLY A 89 -3.15 -7.13 -18.89
C GLY A 89 -1.77 -6.56 -19.24
N SER A 90 -1.42 -6.52 -20.53
CA SER A 90 -0.24 -5.83 -21.07
C SER A 90 -0.43 -4.31 -21.25
N ARG A 91 -1.64 -3.76 -20.99
CA ARG A 91 -1.82 -2.31 -20.86
C ARG A 91 -0.87 -1.84 -19.76
N LYS A 92 0.02 -0.90 -20.09
CA LYS A 92 0.89 -0.20 -19.13
C LYS A 92 0.02 0.20 -17.94
N LYS A 93 0.19 -0.51 -16.81
CA LYS A 93 -0.63 -0.31 -15.62
C LYS A 93 -0.63 1.19 -15.31
N ASN A 94 -1.82 1.78 -15.26
CA ASN A 94 -1.93 3.18 -14.88
C ASN A 94 -1.36 3.36 -13.46
N ASN A 95 -0.83 4.53 -13.16
CA ASN A 95 -0.26 4.85 -11.86
C ASN A 95 -1.25 4.58 -10.71
N SER A 96 -2.56 4.75 -10.95
CA SER A 96 -3.62 4.41 -9.99
C SER A 96 -3.67 2.91 -9.68
N THR A 97 -3.62 2.06 -10.71
CA THR A 97 -3.59 0.60 -10.52
C THR A 97 -2.32 0.13 -9.83
N LEU A 98 -1.17 0.73 -10.15
CA LEU A 98 0.09 0.47 -9.45
C LEU A 98 0.02 0.89 -7.98
N TYR A 99 -0.62 2.02 -7.68
CA TYR A 99 -0.81 2.46 -6.31
C TYR A 99 -1.69 1.47 -5.53
N ASN A 100 -2.81 1.03 -6.10
CA ASN A 100 -3.67 0.02 -5.47
C ASN A 100 -2.94 -1.33 -5.26
N ASP A 101 -2.11 -1.74 -6.22
CA ASP A 101 -1.26 -2.93 -6.06
C ASP A 101 -0.26 -2.78 -4.90
N SER A 102 0.22 -1.56 -4.64
CA SER A 102 1.10 -1.28 -3.51
C SER A 102 0.36 -1.38 -2.17
N LEU A 103 -0.90 -0.92 -2.10
CA LEU A 103 -1.74 -1.05 -0.91
C LEU A 103 -2.04 -2.51 -0.59
N LYS A 104 -2.43 -3.30 -1.61
CA LYS A 104 -2.61 -4.75 -1.47
C LYS A 104 -1.32 -5.46 -1.02
N ALA A 105 -0.16 -5.02 -1.50
CA ALA A 105 1.11 -5.57 -1.04
C ALA A 105 1.38 -5.25 0.44
N ILE A 106 0.99 -4.07 0.94
CA ILE A 106 1.09 -3.71 2.36
C ILE A 106 0.15 -4.58 3.21
N GLU A 107 -1.10 -4.75 2.78
CA GLU A 107 -2.09 -5.60 3.48
C GLU A 107 -1.61 -7.05 3.60
N ASN A 108 -0.93 -7.57 2.58
CA ASN A 108 -0.36 -8.91 2.56
C ASN A 108 1.02 -9.01 3.26
N ASN A 109 1.44 -8.00 4.03
CA ASN A 109 2.75 -7.90 4.69
C ASN A 109 3.96 -7.98 3.73
N GLN A 110 3.77 -7.71 2.45
CA GLN A 110 4.82 -7.70 1.42
C GLN A 110 5.48 -6.31 1.31
N ASN A 111 5.97 -5.76 2.43
CA ASN A 111 6.48 -4.40 2.53
C ASN A 111 7.62 -4.09 1.52
N LYS A 112 8.53 -5.05 1.30
CA LYS A 112 9.61 -4.90 0.31
C LYS A 112 9.07 -4.62 -1.10
N LYS A 113 8.04 -5.37 -1.52
CA LYS A 113 7.39 -5.22 -2.83
C LYS A 113 6.65 -3.90 -2.92
N ALA A 114 5.91 -3.52 -1.86
CA ALA A 114 5.22 -2.23 -1.79
C ALA A 114 6.19 -1.06 -1.95
N LYS A 115 7.32 -1.06 -1.22
CA LYS A 115 8.36 -0.02 -1.32
C LYS A 115 8.91 0.14 -2.74
N ILE A 116 9.14 -0.96 -3.46
CA ILE A 116 9.60 -0.92 -4.86
C ILE A 116 8.57 -0.22 -5.75
N ILE A 117 7.29 -0.57 -5.60
CA ILE A 117 6.20 0.03 -6.41
C ILE A 117 6.06 1.51 -6.08
N LEU A 118 6.02 1.87 -4.79
CA LEU A 118 5.88 3.26 -4.33
C LEU A 118 7.06 4.14 -4.81
N ARG A 119 8.29 3.63 -4.77
CA ARG A 119 9.47 4.35 -5.31
C ARG A 119 9.37 4.63 -6.81
N LYS A 120 8.74 3.74 -7.59
CA LYS A 120 8.46 4.01 -9.02
C LYS A 120 7.45 5.13 -9.18
N LEU A 121 6.41 5.17 -8.34
CA LEU A 121 5.36 6.19 -8.35
C LEU A 121 5.85 7.59 -7.96
N LEU A 122 7.01 7.71 -7.29
CA LEU A 122 7.64 9.01 -7.03
C LEU A 122 8.00 9.79 -8.32
N LYS A 123 8.15 9.07 -9.44
CA LYS A 123 8.44 9.63 -10.77
C LYS A 123 7.17 9.84 -11.61
N ALA A 124 5.98 9.60 -11.05
CA ALA A 124 4.72 9.82 -11.76
C ALA A 124 4.56 11.31 -12.13
N LYS A 125 3.99 11.57 -13.32
CA LYS A 125 3.61 12.93 -13.75
C LYS A 125 2.40 13.47 -12.97
N ASP A 126 1.55 12.57 -12.49
CA ASP A 126 0.40 12.91 -11.67
C ASP A 126 0.84 13.26 -10.25
N ASN A 127 0.65 14.53 -9.88
CA ASN A 127 1.02 15.05 -8.57
C ASN A 127 0.26 14.38 -7.44
N ASN A 128 -1.03 14.08 -7.60
CA ASN A 128 -1.85 13.48 -6.55
C ASN A 128 -1.33 12.08 -6.21
N ILE A 129 -1.10 11.25 -7.24
CA ILE A 129 -0.55 9.90 -7.04
C ILE A 129 0.85 9.95 -6.45
N LYS A 130 1.68 10.91 -6.90
CA LYS A 130 3.02 11.10 -6.35
C LYS A 130 2.98 11.44 -4.86
N ILE A 131 2.11 12.35 -4.44
CA ILE A 131 1.93 12.74 -3.03
C ILE A 131 1.44 11.54 -2.21
N SER A 132 0.39 10.85 -2.66
CA SER A 132 -0.12 9.64 -2.00
C SER A 132 0.97 8.57 -1.87
N ALA A 133 1.81 8.39 -2.89
CA ALA A 133 2.92 7.44 -2.84
C ALA A 133 4.00 7.86 -1.83
N ILE A 134 4.33 9.16 -1.72
CA ILE A 134 5.27 9.68 -0.72
C ILE A 134 4.75 9.39 0.69
N GLU A 135 3.50 9.74 0.99
CA GLU A 135 2.92 9.53 2.33
C GLU A 135 2.81 8.06 2.70
N THR A 136 2.38 7.23 1.75
CA THR A 136 2.27 5.79 1.97
C THR A 136 3.65 5.19 2.22
N LEU A 137 4.66 5.61 1.45
CA LEU A 137 6.03 5.14 1.63
C LEU A 137 6.61 5.59 2.98
N ALA A 138 6.35 6.83 3.39
CA ALA A 138 6.78 7.33 4.69
C ALA A 138 6.14 6.55 5.84
N ASN A 139 4.84 6.22 5.74
CA ASN A 139 4.15 5.38 6.71
C ASN A 139 4.77 3.98 6.82
N VAL A 140 5.12 3.35 5.68
CA VAL A 140 5.78 2.04 5.68
C VAL A 140 7.16 2.12 6.34
N LEU A 141 7.95 3.15 6.01
CA LEU A 141 9.27 3.38 6.62
C LEU A 141 9.16 3.63 8.12
N TYR A 142 8.17 4.42 8.56
CA TYR A 142 7.91 4.66 9.97
C TYR A 142 7.57 3.37 10.73
N LYS A 143 6.72 2.50 10.16
CA LYS A 143 6.40 1.18 10.74
C LYS A 143 7.60 0.25 10.83
N GLU A 144 8.59 0.41 9.96
CA GLU A 144 9.85 -0.34 9.97
C GLU A 144 10.94 0.32 10.84
N ASN A 145 10.59 1.32 11.65
CA ASN A 145 11.51 2.13 12.49
C ASN A 145 12.58 2.90 11.69
N GLU A 146 12.40 3.09 10.38
CA GLU A 146 13.26 3.91 9.52
C GLU A 146 12.88 5.41 9.61
N ASN A 147 12.72 5.94 10.83
CA ASN A 147 12.12 7.25 11.14
C ASN A 147 12.80 8.42 10.41
N LYS A 148 14.13 8.47 10.40
CA LYS A 148 14.90 9.52 9.73
C LYS A 148 14.64 9.55 8.22
N LYS A 149 14.53 8.39 7.57
CA LYS A 149 14.23 8.31 6.14
C LYS A 149 12.79 8.72 5.84
N ALA A 150 11.85 8.34 6.71
CA ALA A 150 10.46 8.79 6.60
C ALA A 150 10.36 10.32 6.72
N TYR A 151 11.10 10.90 7.68
CA TYR A 151 11.17 12.34 7.90
C TYR A 151 11.74 13.08 6.68
N ASP A 152 12.93 12.68 6.21
CA ASP A 152 13.59 13.30 5.05
C ASP A 152 12.73 13.22 3.79
N LEU A 153 11.97 12.13 3.62
CA LEU A 153 11.07 11.94 2.48
C LEU A 153 9.89 12.92 2.52
N LEU A 154 9.25 13.07 3.69
CA LEU A 154 8.12 13.97 3.86
C LEU A 154 8.55 15.45 3.82
N LEU A 155 9.68 15.78 4.45
CA LEU A 155 10.20 17.15 4.50
C LEU A 155 10.45 17.74 3.10
N LYS A 156 10.95 16.93 2.16
CA LYS A 156 11.19 17.37 0.77
C LYS A 156 9.92 17.78 0.02
N SER A 157 8.74 17.37 0.50
CA SER A 157 7.46 17.60 -0.17
C SER A 157 6.43 18.30 0.73
N ASP A 158 6.87 18.94 1.82
CA ASP A 158 6.05 19.41 2.94
C ASP A 158 4.80 20.22 2.55
N HIS A 159 4.96 21.19 1.64
CA HIS A 159 3.92 22.10 1.16
C HIS A 159 2.85 21.41 0.30
N LYS A 160 3.13 20.21 -0.23
CA LYS A 160 2.22 19.43 -1.08
C LYS A 160 1.60 18.24 -0.34
N LEU A 161 2.00 18.00 0.91
CA LEU A 161 1.45 16.88 1.68
C LEU A 161 -0.03 17.08 1.96
N LEU A 162 -0.77 15.98 1.90
CA LEU A 162 -2.11 15.86 2.46
C LEU A 162 -2.04 16.03 3.98
N LYS A 163 -3.22 16.28 4.55
CA LYS A 163 -3.42 16.49 5.98
C LYS A 163 -2.78 15.38 6.84
N THR A 164 -2.97 14.12 6.46
CA THR A 164 -2.39 12.93 7.12
C THR A 164 -0.87 12.89 7.08
N GLY A 165 -0.27 13.23 5.93
CA GLY A 165 1.18 13.32 5.77
C GLY A 165 1.81 14.37 6.68
N LYS A 166 1.14 15.52 6.84
CA LYS A 166 1.60 16.60 7.74
C LYS A 166 1.61 16.18 9.22
N CYS A 167 0.61 15.44 9.67
CA CYS A 167 0.59 14.91 11.04
C CYS A 167 1.79 13.99 11.31
N LEU A 168 2.06 13.05 10.40
CA LEU A 168 3.23 12.17 10.52
C LEU A 168 4.54 12.96 10.45
N LEU A 169 4.64 13.93 9.54
CA LEU A 169 5.81 14.79 9.42
C LEU A 169 6.12 15.50 10.74
N CYS A 170 5.11 16.02 11.46
CA CYS A 170 5.36 16.70 12.73
C CYS A 170 5.68 15.76 13.89
N LYS A 171 5.09 14.57 13.94
CA LYS A 171 5.50 13.53 14.90
C LYS A 171 6.99 13.19 14.71
N LEU A 172 7.42 13.03 13.46
CA LEU A 172 8.82 12.78 13.11
C LEU A 172 9.73 13.98 13.34
N ALA A 173 9.26 15.20 13.04
CA ALA A 173 9.99 16.44 13.27
C ALA A 173 10.33 16.63 14.75
N PHE A 174 9.44 16.21 15.64
CA PHE A 174 9.70 16.27 17.09
C PHE A 174 10.85 15.35 17.47
N ALA A 175 10.89 14.12 16.94
CA ALA A 175 11.98 13.18 17.16
C ALA A 175 13.32 13.71 16.60
N GLU A 176 13.28 14.35 15.43
CA GLU A 176 14.44 14.98 14.79
C GLU A 176 14.76 16.39 15.32
N LYS A 177 14.09 16.82 16.40
CA LYS A 177 14.27 18.12 17.08
C LYS A 177 14.02 19.36 16.20
N ASN A 178 13.30 19.22 15.09
CA ASN A 178 12.88 20.34 14.24
C ASN A 178 11.57 20.96 14.76
N TYR A 179 11.65 21.64 15.89
CA TYR A 179 10.49 22.24 16.54
C TYR A 179 9.90 23.43 15.77
N ILE A 180 10.72 24.13 14.98
CA ILE A 180 10.30 25.26 14.14
C ILE A 180 9.25 24.80 13.11
N LEU A 181 9.44 23.60 12.56
CA LEU A 181 8.46 23.02 11.63
C LEU A 181 7.11 22.72 12.31
N ILE A 182 7.15 22.28 13.57
CA ILE A 182 5.93 22.01 14.36
C ILE A 182 5.22 23.31 14.68
N GLU A 183 5.95 24.36 15.08
CA GLU A 183 5.38 25.69 15.27
C GLU A 183 4.62 26.16 14.02
N LYS A 184 5.24 26.05 12.84
CA LYS A 184 4.66 26.42 11.54
C LYS A 184 3.32 25.72 11.27
N TYR A 185 3.20 24.43 11.56
CA TYR A 185 2.01 23.63 11.24
C TYR A 185 1.10 23.33 12.44
N SER A 186 1.41 23.86 13.62
CA SER A 186 0.77 23.51 14.91
C SER A 186 -0.76 23.65 14.89
N GLN A 187 -1.28 24.76 14.36
CA GLN A 187 -2.71 25.01 14.24
C GLN A 187 -3.36 24.10 13.20
N GLU A 188 -2.74 23.95 12.03
CA GLU A 188 -3.27 23.14 10.93
C GLU A 188 -3.42 21.68 11.39
N ILE A 189 -2.41 21.14 12.06
CA ILE A 189 -2.39 19.74 12.52
C ILE A 189 -3.43 19.50 13.59
N TYR A 190 -3.63 20.45 14.51
CA TYR A 190 -4.68 20.33 15.51
C TYR A 190 -6.10 20.41 14.90
N GLN A 191 -6.30 21.20 13.84
CA GLN A 191 -7.57 21.20 13.11
C GLN A 191 -7.84 19.88 12.38
N ILE A 192 -6.77 19.19 11.94
CA ILE A 192 -6.86 17.90 11.25
C ILE A 192 -7.17 16.76 12.23
N ASP A 193 -6.45 16.72 13.34
CA ASP A 193 -6.58 15.69 14.37
C ASP A 193 -6.57 16.37 15.76
N PRO A 194 -7.76 16.78 16.25
CA PRO A 194 -7.90 17.40 17.56
C PRO A 194 -7.74 16.36 18.67
N SER A 195 -6.49 16.00 18.97
CA SER A 195 -6.16 14.99 19.98
C SER A 195 -5.29 15.55 21.10
N TYR A 196 -5.35 14.88 22.25
CA TYR A 196 -4.47 15.14 23.39
C TYR A 196 -2.99 15.05 22.99
N GLU A 197 -2.64 14.05 22.17
CA GLU A 197 -1.26 13.83 21.71
C GLU A 197 -0.72 15.03 20.93
N ILE A 198 -1.52 15.58 20.00
CA ILE A 198 -1.12 16.72 19.17
C ILE A 198 -1.06 18.00 20.00
N ALA A 199 -2.05 18.25 20.86
CA ALA A 199 -2.02 19.41 21.73
C ALA A 199 -0.78 19.39 22.65
N LEU A 200 -0.44 18.23 23.21
CA LEU A 200 0.76 18.06 24.03
C LEU A 200 2.05 18.19 23.20
N LEU A 201 2.10 17.61 21.99
CA LEU A 201 3.23 17.75 21.06
C LEU A 201 3.51 19.22 20.75
N ASN A 202 2.46 19.99 20.42
CA ASN A 202 2.55 21.43 20.18
C ASN A 202 3.08 22.13 21.42
N SER A 203 2.49 21.86 22.59
CA SER A 203 2.89 22.47 23.86
C SER A 203 4.38 22.27 24.19
N LYS A 204 4.87 21.03 24.06
CA LYS A 204 6.29 20.69 24.27
C LYS A 204 7.19 21.37 23.25
N SER A 205 6.77 21.45 21.99
CA SER A 205 7.54 22.10 20.92
C SER A 205 7.72 23.60 21.20
N PHE A 206 6.65 24.30 21.57
CA PHE A 206 6.72 25.71 21.96
C PHE A 206 7.55 25.93 23.24
N ALA A 207 7.52 25.01 24.20
CA ALA A 207 8.38 25.07 25.38
C ALA A 207 9.88 25.02 25.00
N LEU A 208 10.24 24.11 24.09
CA LEU A 208 11.62 23.93 23.62
C LEU A 208 12.12 25.12 22.79
N LEU A 209 11.21 25.83 22.13
CA LEU A 209 11.43 27.09 21.42
C LEU A 209 11.42 28.33 22.34
N ASN A 210 11.34 28.14 23.66
CA ASN A 210 11.29 29.23 24.64
C ASN A 210 10.10 30.18 24.45
N ASN A 211 8.94 29.62 24.08
CA ASN A 211 7.72 30.38 23.83
C ASN A 211 6.64 30.05 24.89
N PRO A 212 6.72 30.64 26.10
CA PRO A 212 5.92 30.25 27.25
C PRO A 212 4.42 30.46 27.05
N LYS A 213 4.01 31.53 26.35
CA LYS A 213 2.60 31.86 26.11
C LYS A 213 1.88 30.77 25.28
N TYR A 214 2.45 30.39 24.14
CA TYR A 214 1.83 29.36 23.28
C TYR A 214 1.98 27.97 23.88
N SER A 215 3.11 27.68 24.54
CA SER A 215 3.29 26.42 25.25
C SER A 215 2.19 26.20 26.30
N ALA A 216 1.92 27.20 27.15
CA ALA A 216 0.85 27.10 28.14
C ALA A 216 -0.55 27.04 27.51
N GLY A 217 -0.82 27.78 26.42
CA GLY A 217 -2.08 27.72 25.69
C GLY A 217 -2.38 26.32 25.14
N TRP A 218 -1.39 25.68 24.52
CA TRP A 218 -1.51 24.30 24.04
C TRP A 218 -1.60 23.29 25.18
N LEU A 219 -0.91 23.52 26.31
CA LEU A 219 -1.03 22.65 27.47
C LEU A 219 -2.44 22.71 28.08
N LYS A 220 -3.02 23.91 28.15
CA LYS A 220 -4.41 24.12 28.53
C LYS A 220 -5.34 23.37 27.59
N THR A 221 -5.10 23.46 26.28
CA THR A 221 -5.88 22.72 25.29
C THR A 221 -5.79 21.20 25.51
N ALA A 222 -4.59 20.68 25.79
CA ALA A 222 -4.40 19.27 26.13
C ALA A 222 -5.13 18.87 27.42
N SER A 223 -5.21 19.76 28.41
CA SER A 223 -5.87 19.50 29.69
C SER A 223 -7.39 19.39 29.62
N LEU A 224 -8.02 19.85 28.52
CA LEU A 224 -9.46 19.78 28.34
C LEU A 224 -9.96 18.36 27.98
N PHE A 225 -9.07 17.44 27.64
CA PHE A 225 -9.45 16.06 27.29
C PHE A 225 -9.72 15.24 28.56
N GLU A 226 -10.86 14.53 28.61
CA GLU A 226 -11.36 13.79 29.79
C GLU A 226 -10.40 12.71 30.32
N ASN A 227 -9.54 12.17 29.45
CA ASN A 227 -8.55 11.14 29.81
C ASN A 227 -7.39 11.67 30.68
N VAL A 228 -7.29 12.98 30.88
CA VAL A 228 -6.21 13.59 31.64
C VAL A 228 -6.63 13.73 33.11
N LYS A 229 -6.45 12.66 33.89
CA LYS A 229 -6.56 12.75 35.35
C LYS A 229 -5.60 13.85 35.86
N LYS A 230 -6.03 14.70 36.81
CA LYS A 230 -5.21 15.78 37.41
C LYS A 230 -3.82 15.32 37.91
N LYS A 231 -3.65 14.02 38.18
CA LYS A 231 -2.35 13.40 38.54
C LYS A 231 -1.35 13.41 37.36
N THR A 232 -1.80 13.18 36.13
CA THR A 232 -0.98 13.16 34.91
C THR A 232 -0.45 14.55 34.53
N LEU A 233 -1.21 15.63 34.78
CA LEU A 233 -0.79 17.00 34.44
C LEU A 233 0.39 17.52 35.28
N LYS A 234 0.47 17.14 36.57
CA LYS A 234 1.63 17.48 37.41
C LYS A 234 2.89 16.77 36.91
N ASP A 235 2.78 15.52 36.52
CA ASP A 235 3.89 14.74 35.95
C ASP A 235 4.34 15.33 34.61
N ILE A 236 3.39 15.75 33.76
CA ILE A 236 3.70 16.43 32.47
C ILE A 236 4.49 17.72 32.70
N LEU A 237 4.16 18.53 33.70
CA LEU A 237 4.90 19.77 33.98
C LEU A 237 6.32 19.52 34.51
N GLN A 238 6.58 18.35 35.06
CA GLN A 238 7.92 17.91 35.46
C GLN A 238 8.73 17.35 34.29
N ASP A 239 8.13 17.17 33.11
CA ASP A 239 8.85 16.78 31.90
C ASP A 239 9.95 17.81 31.57
N LYS A 240 11.14 17.31 31.25
CA LYS A 240 12.33 18.10 30.90
C LYS A 240 12.08 19.03 29.71
N MET A 241 11.12 18.68 28.84
CA MET A 241 10.75 19.53 27.71
C MET A 241 10.23 20.91 28.14
N PHE A 242 9.72 21.06 29.36
CA PHE A 242 9.25 22.32 29.90
C PHE A 242 10.29 23.11 30.69
N ASP A 243 11.52 22.59 30.89
CA ASP A 243 12.52 23.23 31.76
C ASP A 243 12.80 24.70 31.38
N LYS A 244 12.83 25.01 30.07
CA LYS A 244 13.08 26.37 29.56
C LYS A 244 11.99 27.38 29.93
N VAL A 245 10.74 26.93 30.01
CA VAL A 245 9.57 27.81 30.25
C VAL A 245 9.00 27.67 31.66
N ARG A 246 9.41 26.65 32.43
CA ARG A 246 8.83 26.30 33.74
C ARG A 246 8.84 27.47 34.72
N ASN A 247 9.88 28.30 34.67
CA ASN A 247 10.04 29.43 35.58
C ASN A 247 9.43 30.75 35.09
N ASP A 248 8.95 30.78 33.85
CA ASP A 248 8.34 31.96 33.27
C ASP A 248 7.03 32.34 33.97
N LYS A 249 6.82 33.65 34.20
CA LYS A 249 5.64 34.17 34.90
C LYS A 249 4.35 33.86 34.14
N THR A 250 4.36 34.04 32.82
CA THR A 250 3.18 33.82 31.96
C THR A 250 2.81 32.35 31.91
N PHE A 251 3.80 31.46 31.79
CA PHE A 251 3.60 30.01 31.80
C PHE A 251 3.01 29.54 33.14
N LYS A 252 3.57 29.98 34.28
CA LYS A 252 3.04 29.66 35.61
C LYS A 252 1.61 30.16 35.83
N GLN A 253 1.30 31.37 35.40
CA GLN A 253 -0.04 31.95 35.60
C GLN A 253 -1.10 31.18 34.81
N GLN A 254 -0.83 30.86 33.54
CA GLN A 254 -1.77 30.13 32.70
C GLN A 254 -1.92 28.66 33.12
N THR A 255 -0.84 28.02 33.55
CA THR A 255 -0.91 26.62 34.01
C THR A 255 -1.58 26.49 35.38
N LYS A 256 -1.49 27.49 36.27
CA LYS A 256 -2.26 27.51 37.54
C LYS A 256 -3.76 27.41 37.34
N ILE A 257 -4.29 28.00 36.25
CA ILE A 257 -5.73 27.97 35.93
C ILE A 257 -6.17 26.54 35.59
N ILE A 258 -5.29 25.72 35.02
CA ILE A 258 -5.57 24.32 34.69
C ILE A 258 -5.82 23.47 35.96
N PHE A 259 -5.26 23.86 37.10
CA PHE A 259 -5.35 23.09 38.36
C PHE A 259 -6.55 23.45 39.24
N LYS A 260 -7.20 24.60 39.01
CA LYS A 260 -8.46 24.97 39.68
C LYS A 260 -9.57 24.07 39.14
#